data_AF-A0A7Y4VSD5-F1
#
_entry.id   AF-A0A7Y4VSD5-F1
#
_cell.length_a   1.000
_cell.length_b   1.000
_cell.length_c   1.000
_cell.angle_alpha   90.00
_cell.angle_beta   90.00
_cell.angle_gamma   90.00
#
_symmetry.space_group_name_H-M   'P 1'
#
loop_
_entity.id
_entity.type
_entity.pdbx_description
1 polymer ?
#
loop_
_entity_poly.entity_id
_entity_poly.type
_entity_poly.pdbx_seq_one_letter_code
_entity_poly.pdbx_strand_id
1 'polypeptide(L)'
;MLAFAAFCGCSTGVMLEPDAADAEAPGAVIPDDASSDEIPGDADPPDDAAEGETQPTPDDPGPFVVFVDEGWGGTTTDVHDVDDEIVRFNAANRSLVWAADGHEFDGWPAEGLFLGPNAFFQVRFGVKDGRRLAFFTETGPATICDVRVVEGQLGIFPTDVIVPE
;
A
#
# COMPACT_ATOMS: atom_id res chain seq x y z
N MET A 1 -15.62 -2.85 -38.27
CA MET A 1 -14.92 -4.00 -38.88
C MET A 1 -13.47 -3.62 -39.05
N LEU A 2 -12.64 -3.90 -38.05
CA LEU A 2 -11.19 -3.84 -38.11
C LEU A 2 -10.69 -4.87 -37.10
N ALA A 3 -9.86 -5.78 -37.61
CA ALA A 3 -9.29 -6.95 -36.95
C ALA A 3 -7.77 -6.77 -36.81
N PHE A 4 -7.12 -7.74 -36.16
CA PHE A 4 -5.69 -7.92 -35.86
C PHE A 4 -5.23 -7.35 -34.50
N ALA A 5 -4.47 -8.06 -33.66
CA ALA A 5 -3.90 -9.40 -33.73
C ALA A 5 -3.61 -9.91 -32.31
N ALA A 6 -3.79 -11.21 -32.09
CA ALA A 6 -3.34 -11.91 -30.90
C ALA A 6 -1.83 -12.14 -30.97
N PHE A 7 -1.11 -11.81 -29.89
CA PHE A 7 0.24 -12.31 -29.64
C PHE A 7 0.19 -13.29 -28.48
N CYS A 8 0.38 -14.57 -28.81
CA CYS A 8 0.62 -15.66 -27.88
C CYS A 8 2.13 -15.80 -27.75
N GLY A 9 2.65 -15.63 -26.53
CA GLY A 9 4.07 -15.81 -26.20
C GLY A 9 4.20 -16.55 -24.88
N CYS A 10 4.12 -17.88 -24.93
CA CYS A 10 4.53 -18.74 -23.82
C CYS A 10 6.05 -18.65 -23.66
N SER A 11 6.52 -18.11 -22.53
CA SER A 11 7.91 -18.24 -22.10
C SER A 11 7.96 -19.27 -20.97
N THR A 12 8.43 -20.48 -21.28
CA THR A 12 8.78 -21.51 -20.31
C THR A 12 10.28 -21.43 -20.10
N GLY A 13 10.73 -21.18 -18.87
CA GLY A 13 12.15 -20.96 -18.61
C GLY A 13 12.57 -21.16 -17.16
N VAL A 14 12.95 -22.41 -16.86
CA VAL A 14 14.02 -22.83 -15.95
C VAL A 14 13.78 -22.70 -14.43
N MET A 15 13.42 -23.86 -13.86
CA MET A 15 13.71 -24.31 -12.50
C MET A 15 15.22 -24.26 -12.23
N LEU A 16 15.64 -23.60 -11.15
CA LEU A 16 16.96 -23.80 -10.53
C LEU A 16 16.78 -23.82 -9.00
N GLU A 17 16.79 -25.01 -8.43
CA GLU A 17 16.97 -25.26 -7.00
C GLU A 17 18.46 -25.13 -6.66
N PRO A 18 18.80 -24.47 -5.54
CA PRO A 18 20.03 -24.79 -4.82
C PRO A 18 19.72 -25.56 -3.53
N ASP A 19 20.11 -26.83 -3.57
CA ASP A 19 20.34 -27.74 -2.43
C ASP A 19 21.61 -27.29 -1.69
N ALA A 20 21.53 -27.09 -0.37
CA ALA A 20 22.70 -26.97 0.49
C ALA A 20 22.39 -27.29 1.97
N ALA A 21 22.73 -28.53 2.35
CA ALA A 21 23.52 -28.92 3.53
C ALA A 21 23.05 -28.54 4.96
N ASP A 22 22.44 -29.54 5.61
CA ASP A 22 22.97 -30.29 6.77
C ASP A 22 24.12 -29.67 7.59
N ALA A 23 23.84 -29.43 8.88
CA ALA A 23 24.79 -29.60 9.98
C ALA A 23 24.04 -29.69 11.33
N GLU A 24 23.80 -30.92 11.80
CA GLU A 24 23.55 -31.20 13.23
C GLU A 24 24.82 -30.95 14.06
N ALA A 25 24.66 -30.39 15.27
CA ALA A 25 25.70 -30.42 16.30
C ALA A 25 25.13 -30.96 17.63
N PRO A 26 25.87 -31.84 18.34
CA PRO A 26 25.40 -32.58 19.50
C PRO A 26 25.42 -31.77 20.81
N GLY A 27 24.53 -32.17 21.71
CA GLY A 27 24.36 -31.59 23.04
C GLY A 27 25.57 -31.66 23.96
N ALA A 28 25.67 -30.65 24.82
CA ALA A 28 26.52 -30.64 26.00
C ALA A 28 25.66 -30.27 27.21
N VAL A 29 25.61 -31.19 28.17
CA VAL A 29 25.13 -31.03 29.55
C VAL A 29 26.21 -30.32 30.36
N ILE A 30 25.87 -29.23 31.07
CA ILE A 30 26.71 -28.59 32.10
C ILE A 30 25.79 -28.15 33.28
N PRO A 31 26.23 -28.28 34.54
CA PRO A 31 25.37 -28.53 35.72
C PRO A 31 24.89 -27.29 36.48
N ASP A 32 23.89 -27.52 37.34
CA ASP A 32 23.53 -26.74 38.54
C ASP A 32 24.75 -26.53 39.46
N ASP A 33 25.09 -25.28 39.78
CA ASP A 33 25.58 -24.90 41.12
C ASP A 33 25.37 -23.40 41.37
N ALA A 34 25.21 -23.05 42.65
CA ALA A 34 24.47 -21.92 43.16
C ALA A 34 25.28 -20.63 43.38
N SER A 35 24.50 -19.56 43.64
CA SER A 35 24.77 -18.49 44.61
C SER A 35 25.24 -17.13 44.07
N SER A 36 24.34 -16.16 44.31
CA SER A 36 24.52 -14.76 44.72
C SER A 36 25.70 -13.94 44.21
N ASP A 37 25.42 -12.90 43.42
CA ASP A 37 26.00 -11.57 43.63
C ASP A 37 25.17 -10.48 42.93
N GLU A 38 24.94 -9.38 43.63
CA GLU A 38 24.18 -8.23 43.16
C GLU A 38 25.04 -7.39 42.20
N ILE A 39 24.55 -7.14 40.97
CA ILE A 39 25.07 -6.08 40.09
C ILE A 39 23.88 -5.25 39.60
N PRO A 40 23.73 -3.98 40.02
CA PRO A 40 22.87 -3.02 39.33
C PRO A 40 23.68 -2.50 38.14
N GLY A 41 23.47 -3.07 36.96
CA GLY A 41 24.17 -2.68 35.74
C GLY A 41 23.24 -2.76 34.54
N ASP A 42 23.01 -1.61 33.92
CA ASP A 42 22.63 -1.38 32.52
C ASP A 42 21.99 -2.57 31.79
N ALA A 43 20.67 -2.63 31.81
CA ALA A 43 19.94 -3.37 30.79
C ALA A 43 19.92 -2.54 29.50
N ASP A 44 20.78 -2.93 28.58
CA ASP A 44 20.66 -2.68 27.13
C ASP A 44 19.20 -2.86 26.70
N PRO A 45 18.60 -1.90 25.96
CA PRO A 45 17.29 -2.13 25.37
C PRO A 45 17.41 -3.21 24.29
N PRO A 46 16.46 -4.16 24.19
CA PRO A 46 16.47 -5.13 23.11
C PRO A 46 16.27 -4.40 21.78
N ASP A 47 17.29 -4.51 20.93
CA ASP A 47 17.29 -4.17 19.51
C ASP A 47 16.45 -5.22 18.76
N ASP A 48 15.16 -5.33 19.12
CA ASP A 48 14.16 -5.98 18.29
C ASP A 48 13.67 -4.93 17.30
N ALA A 49 14.44 -4.80 16.22
CA ALA A 49 13.98 -4.27 14.95
C ALA A 49 12.85 -5.16 14.44
N ALA A 50 11.66 -5.01 15.03
CA ALA A 50 10.44 -5.20 14.29
C ALA A 50 10.47 -4.15 13.18
N GLU A 51 10.80 -4.58 11.97
CA GLU A 51 10.39 -3.92 10.73
C GLU A 51 8.85 -3.98 10.63
N GLY A 52 8.17 -3.42 11.62
CA GLY A 52 6.84 -2.91 11.43
C GLY A 52 7.02 -1.75 10.49
N GLU A 53 6.72 -1.97 9.21
CA GLU A 53 6.39 -0.90 8.29
C GLU A 53 5.54 0.09 9.09
N THR A 54 6.09 1.27 9.38
CA THR A 54 5.34 2.37 9.99
C THR A 54 4.26 2.74 8.99
N GLN A 55 3.14 2.02 9.02
CA GLN A 55 1.90 2.51 8.46
C GLN A 55 1.64 3.81 9.22
N PRO A 56 1.64 4.97 8.55
CA PRO A 56 1.41 6.23 9.23
C PRO A 56 0.06 6.13 9.92
N THR A 57 0.09 6.03 11.24
CA THR A 57 -1.12 6.18 12.06
C THR A 57 -1.72 7.54 11.70
N PRO A 58 -3.02 7.66 11.37
CA PRO A 58 -3.61 8.96 11.11
C PRO A 58 -3.69 9.73 12.43
N ASP A 59 -2.60 10.40 12.79
CA ASP A 59 -2.58 11.45 13.81
C ASP A 59 -3.40 12.61 13.25
N ASP A 60 -4.70 12.57 13.53
CA ASP A 60 -5.74 13.48 13.06
C ASP A 60 -6.00 13.38 11.53
N PRO A 61 -7.19 12.93 11.06
CA PRO A 61 -7.49 12.86 9.63
C PRO A 61 -7.49 14.23 8.94
N GLY A 62 -7.26 15.32 9.68
CA GLY A 62 -7.16 16.66 9.13
C GLY A 62 -8.43 17.01 8.33
N PRO A 63 -8.32 17.82 7.27
CA PRO A 63 -9.44 18.11 6.38
C PRO A 63 -9.68 16.98 5.35
N PHE A 64 -9.12 15.78 5.52
CA PHE A 64 -9.20 14.72 4.51
C PHE A 64 -10.51 13.92 4.60
N VAL A 65 -10.94 13.45 3.43
CA VAL A 65 -12.08 12.56 3.29
C VAL A 65 -11.70 11.16 3.78
N VAL A 66 -12.51 10.62 4.68
CA VAL A 66 -12.38 9.27 5.18
C VAL A 66 -13.26 8.35 4.35
N PHE A 67 -12.66 7.41 3.63
CA PHE A 67 -13.36 6.36 2.89
C PHE A 67 -13.61 5.17 3.80
N VAL A 68 -14.79 4.56 3.67
CA VAL A 68 -15.23 3.42 4.48
C VAL A 68 -15.32 2.18 3.59
N ASP A 69 -14.65 1.11 3.99
CA ASP A 69 -14.79 -0.21 3.39
C ASP A 69 -15.93 -0.96 4.06
N GLU A 70 -17.11 -0.96 3.44
CA GLU A 70 -18.29 -1.65 3.97
C GLU A 70 -18.13 -3.18 4.03
N GLY A 71 -17.20 -3.75 3.24
CA GLY A 71 -16.96 -5.20 3.24
C GLY A 71 -16.18 -5.67 4.46
N TRP A 72 -15.27 -4.84 4.98
CA TRP A 72 -14.38 -5.21 6.08
C TRP A 72 -14.54 -4.37 7.36
N GLY A 73 -15.25 -3.24 7.27
CA GLY A 73 -15.43 -2.30 8.38
C GLY A 73 -14.20 -1.41 8.66
N GLY A 74 -13.21 -1.41 7.76
CA GLY A 74 -12.04 -0.55 7.83
C GLY A 74 -12.30 0.85 7.26
N THR A 75 -11.48 1.82 7.65
CA THR A 75 -11.50 3.17 7.07
C THR A 75 -10.09 3.62 6.69
N THR A 76 -9.99 4.49 5.70
CA THR A 76 -8.70 5.08 5.27
C THR A 76 -8.91 6.46 4.65
N THR A 77 -7.90 7.32 4.76
CA THR A 77 -7.78 8.57 3.98
C THR A 77 -6.93 8.39 2.72
N ASP A 78 -6.14 7.32 2.68
CA ASP A 78 -5.08 7.10 1.72
C ASP A 78 -5.64 6.26 0.57
N VAL A 79 -5.46 6.77 -0.65
CA VAL A 79 -5.90 6.13 -1.89
C VAL A 79 -4.67 5.91 -2.75
N HIS A 80 -4.44 4.68 -3.16
CA HIS A 80 -3.27 4.25 -3.94
C HIS A 80 -3.58 4.27 -5.44
N ASP A 81 -2.60 4.67 -6.23
CA ASP A 81 -2.63 4.50 -7.68
C ASP A 81 -1.99 3.16 -8.09
N VAL A 82 -1.70 2.97 -9.39
CA VAL A 82 -1.14 1.71 -9.90
C VAL A 82 0.29 1.43 -9.41
N ASP A 83 1.06 2.49 -9.11
CA ASP A 83 2.46 2.44 -8.67
C ASP A 83 2.56 2.52 -7.12
N ASP A 84 1.43 2.31 -6.43
CA ASP A 84 1.24 2.44 -4.98
C ASP A 84 1.47 3.85 -4.43
N GLU A 85 1.52 4.87 -5.28
CA GLU A 85 1.63 6.25 -4.86
C GLU A 85 0.34 6.71 -4.18
N ILE A 86 0.49 7.45 -3.07
CA ILE A 86 -0.63 7.82 -2.22
C ILE A 86 -1.15 9.20 -2.61
N VAL A 87 -2.46 9.26 -2.84
CA VAL A 87 -3.23 10.51 -2.93
C VAL A 87 -4.27 10.57 -1.83
N ARG A 88 -4.56 11.79 -1.38
CA ARG A 88 -5.60 12.09 -0.39
C ARG A 88 -6.55 13.13 -0.94
N PHE A 89 -7.77 13.17 -0.42
CA PHE A 89 -8.79 14.12 -0.87
C PHE A 89 -9.14 15.08 0.26
N ASN A 90 -8.95 16.38 0.05
CA ASN A 90 -9.28 17.41 1.02
C ASN A 90 -10.73 17.86 0.83
N ALA A 91 -11.57 17.62 1.83
CA ALA A 91 -12.99 17.94 1.81
C ALA A 91 -13.26 19.45 1.83
N ALA A 92 -12.42 20.22 2.52
CA ALA A 92 -12.59 21.67 2.67
C ALA A 92 -12.26 22.42 1.39
N ASN A 93 -11.14 22.05 0.76
CA ASN A 93 -10.63 22.71 -0.45
C ASN A 93 -11.16 22.07 -1.74
N ARG A 94 -11.74 20.87 -1.67
CA ARG A 94 -12.14 20.07 -2.83
C ARG A 94 -10.94 19.83 -3.76
N SER A 95 -9.81 19.46 -3.16
CA SER A 95 -8.53 19.24 -3.82
C SER A 95 -8.03 17.81 -3.62
N LEU A 96 -7.24 17.34 -4.58
CA LEU A 96 -6.43 16.13 -4.48
C LEU A 96 -5.06 16.55 -3.94
N VAL A 97 -4.58 15.86 -2.93
CA VAL A 97 -3.29 16.09 -2.29
C VAL A 97 -2.39 14.94 -2.63
N TRP A 98 -1.26 15.24 -3.28
CA TRP A 98 -0.21 14.28 -3.53
C TRP A 98 0.57 14.04 -2.24
N ALA A 99 0.52 12.84 -1.68
CA ALA A 99 1.05 12.62 -0.33
C ALA A 99 2.58 12.69 -0.26
N ALA A 100 3.28 12.48 -1.37
CA ALA A 100 4.75 12.46 -1.40
C ALA A 100 5.38 13.82 -1.06
N ASP A 101 4.75 14.93 -1.49
CA ASP A 101 5.26 16.29 -1.29
C ASP A 101 4.21 17.28 -0.75
N GLY A 102 2.96 16.85 -0.60
CA GLY A 102 1.85 17.66 -0.13
C GLY A 102 1.28 18.62 -1.18
N HIS A 103 1.64 18.46 -2.46
CA HIS A 103 1.11 19.33 -3.51
C HIS A 103 -0.41 19.18 -3.64
N GLU A 104 -1.11 20.30 -3.74
CA GLU A 104 -2.56 20.36 -3.84
C GLU A 104 -3.02 20.69 -5.27
N PHE A 105 -3.97 19.92 -5.77
CA PHE A 105 -4.57 20.09 -7.09
C PHE A 105 -6.07 20.32 -6.94
N ASP A 106 -6.55 21.50 -7.33
CA ASP A 106 -7.96 21.87 -7.22
C ASP A 106 -8.87 21.09 -8.19
N GLY A 107 -10.17 21.09 -7.90
CA GLY A 107 -11.18 20.51 -8.79
C GLY A 107 -11.43 19.03 -8.57
N TRP A 108 -11.10 18.52 -7.38
CA TRP A 108 -11.22 17.13 -6.98
C TRP A 108 -12.16 16.97 -5.78
N PRO A 109 -13.48 17.23 -5.96
CA PRO A 109 -14.45 16.85 -4.94
C PRO A 109 -14.48 15.32 -4.77
N ALA A 110 -14.75 14.86 -3.56
CA ALA A 110 -15.07 13.46 -3.27
C ALA A 110 -16.45 13.39 -2.61
N GLU A 111 -17.30 12.51 -3.15
CA GLU A 111 -18.68 12.30 -2.72
C GLU A 111 -18.91 10.80 -2.50
N GLY A 112 -18.88 10.37 -1.24
CA GLY A 112 -18.85 8.94 -0.91
C GLY A 112 -17.58 8.29 -1.46
N LEU A 113 -17.73 7.30 -2.34
CA LEU A 113 -16.60 6.66 -3.03
C LEU A 113 -16.28 7.29 -4.39
N PHE A 114 -17.09 8.23 -4.89
CA PHE A 114 -16.88 8.83 -6.21
C PHE A 114 -15.97 10.06 -6.14
N LEU A 115 -15.11 10.22 -7.14
CA LEU A 115 -14.06 11.21 -7.18
C LEU A 115 -14.17 12.10 -8.42
N GLY A 116 -13.81 13.37 -8.26
CA GLY A 116 -13.79 14.36 -9.33
C GLY A 116 -15.17 14.92 -9.68
N PRO A 117 -15.24 15.98 -10.52
CA PRO A 117 -16.46 16.75 -10.73
C PRO A 117 -17.54 16.01 -11.52
N ASN A 118 -17.17 14.93 -12.21
CA ASN A 118 -18.07 14.14 -13.05
C ASN A 118 -18.22 12.69 -12.57
N ALA A 119 -17.65 12.33 -11.41
CA ALA A 119 -17.65 10.96 -10.88
C ALA A 119 -17.13 9.89 -11.87
N PHE A 120 -16.21 10.26 -12.78
CA PHE A 120 -15.55 9.31 -13.68
C PHE A 120 -14.56 8.39 -12.97
N PHE A 121 -14.18 8.75 -11.75
CA PHE A 121 -13.28 7.99 -10.92
C PHE A 121 -13.97 7.58 -9.62
N GLN A 122 -13.48 6.51 -9.02
CA GLN A 122 -14.03 5.93 -7.82
C GLN A 122 -12.92 5.31 -6.97
N VAL A 123 -13.07 5.36 -5.66
CA VAL A 123 -12.30 4.57 -4.70
C VAL A 123 -12.85 3.14 -4.66
N ARG A 124 -11.97 2.16 -4.84
CA ARG A 124 -12.29 0.73 -4.68
C ARG A 124 -11.34 0.08 -3.71
N PHE A 125 -11.83 -0.83 -2.87
CA PHE A 125 -11.00 -1.53 -1.90
C PHE A 125 -10.55 -2.88 -2.43
N GLY A 126 -9.30 -3.23 -2.17
CA GLY A 126 -8.67 -4.49 -2.59
C GLY A 126 -7.61 -4.97 -1.61
N VAL A 127 -7.12 -6.20 -1.78
CA VAL A 127 -6.09 -6.79 -0.92
C VAL A 127 -4.79 -6.97 -1.69
N LYS A 128 -3.73 -6.28 -1.26
CA LYS A 128 -2.39 -6.37 -1.83
C LYS A 128 -1.39 -6.73 -0.74
N ASP A 129 -0.63 -7.80 -0.96
CA ASP A 129 0.36 -8.32 0.01
C ASP A 129 -0.22 -8.55 1.42
N GLY A 130 -1.46 -9.04 1.48
CA GLY A 130 -2.18 -9.28 2.73
C GLY A 130 -2.69 -8.03 3.45
N ARG A 131 -2.49 -6.83 2.87
CA ARG A 131 -2.99 -5.56 3.38
C ARG A 131 -4.18 -5.09 2.56
N ARG A 132 -5.22 -4.56 3.22
CA ARG A 132 -6.35 -3.95 2.54
C ARG A 132 -6.02 -2.50 2.22
N LEU A 133 -6.13 -2.14 0.95
CA LEU A 133 -5.84 -0.81 0.44
C LEU A 133 -7.06 -0.26 -0.30
N ALA A 134 -7.15 1.06 -0.36
CA ALA A 134 -8.06 1.77 -1.24
C ALA A 134 -7.31 2.17 -2.51
N PHE A 135 -7.90 1.97 -3.67
CA PHE A 135 -7.31 2.23 -4.98
C PHE A 135 -8.10 3.30 -5.74
N PHE A 136 -7.38 4.18 -6.43
CA PHE A 136 -7.94 5.14 -7.36
C PHE A 136 -8.27 4.42 -8.66
N THR A 137 -9.54 4.36 -9.04
CA THR A 137 -9.98 3.59 -10.21
C THR A 137 -10.90 4.37 -11.14
N GLU A 138 -11.00 3.96 -12.40
CA GLU A 138 -12.07 4.43 -13.27
C GLU A 138 -13.41 3.79 -12.88
N THR A 139 -14.49 4.58 -12.83
CA THR A 139 -15.83 4.10 -12.46
C THR A 139 -16.32 2.99 -13.40
N GLY A 140 -16.02 3.11 -14.70
CA GLY A 140 -16.47 2.18 -15.73
C GLY A 140 -15.71 0.85 -15.75
N PRO A 141 -14.47 0.82 -16.27
CA PRO A 141 -13.69 -0.41 -16.40
C PRO A 141 -13.19 -0.98 -15.07
N ALA A 142 -13.27 -0.22 -13.96
CA ALA A 142 -12.84 -0.64 -12.64
C ALA A 142 -11.35 -1.02 -12.56
N THR A 143 -10.54 -0.44 -13.46
CA THR A 143 -9.08 -0.54 -13.44
C THR A 143 -8.47 0.59 -12.64
N ILE A 144 -7.31 0.33 -12.02
CA ILE A 144 -6.53 1.29 -11.26
C ILE A 144 -5.95 2.33 -12.22
N CYS A 145 -6.03 3.60 -11.87
CA CYS A 145 -5.38 4.65 -12.66
C CYS A 145 -3.94 4.87 -12.21
N ASP A 146 -3.16 5.43 -13.12
CA ASP A 146 -1.83 5.96 -12.87
C ASP A 146 -1.95 7.47 -12.71
N VAL A 147 -1.60 7.99 -11.54
CA VAL A 147 -1.77 9.41 -11.18
C VAL A 147 -0.39 10.03 -11.15
N ARG A 148 -0.12 11.02 -12.00
CA ARG A 148 1.21 11.62 -12.11
C ARG A 148 1.19 13.11 -11.99
N VAL A 149 2.25 13.67 -11.46
CA VAL A 149 2.53 15.11 -11.55
C VAL A 149 3.54 15.35 -12.67
N VAL A 150 3.08 15.89 -13.81
CA VAL A 150 3.90 16.19 -14.98
C VAL A 150 3.95 17.69 -15.17
N GLU A 151 5.14 18.28 -15.09
CA GLU A 151 5.35 19.75 -15.22
C GLU A 151 4.49 20.57 -14.23
N GLY A 152 4.26 20.04 -13.04
CA GLY A 152 3.42 20.68 -12.01
C GLY A 152 1.92 20.58 -12.27
N GLN A 153 1.49 19.75 -13.23
CA GLN A 153 0.09 19.47 -13.52
C GLN A 153 -0.24 18.03 -13.15
N LEU A 154 -1.43 17.82 -12.58
CA LEU A 154 -1.96 16.49 -12.35
C LEU A 154 -2.42 15.86 -13.68
N GLY A 155 -1.84 14.71 -14.01
CA GLY A 155 -2.26 13.83 -15.09
C GLY A 155 -2.83 12.54 -14.52
N ILE A 156 -3.89 12.02 -15.14
CA ILE A 156 -4.47 10.71 -14.79
C ILE A 156 -4.52 9.90 -16.07
N PHE A 157 -3.87 8.75 -16.03
CA PHE A 157 -3.72 7.87 -17.18
C PHE A 157 -4.45 6.55 -16.87
N PRO A 158 -5.32 6.09 -17.78
CA PRO A 158 -5.97 4.80 -17.62
C PRO A 158 -4.93 3.68 -17.74
N THR A 159 -5.16 2.60 -16.99
CA THR A 159 -4.36 1.37 -17.08
C THR A 159 -5.28 0.16 -17.28
N ASP A 160 -4.67 -1.00 -17.56
CA ASP A 160 -5.37 -2.29 -17.63
C ASP A 160 -5.28 -3.10 -16.32
N VAL A 161 -4.77 -2.50 -15.24
CA VAL A 161 -4.57 -3.19 -13.95
C VAL A 161 -5.88 -3.20 -13.16
N ILE A 162 -6.36 -4.38 -12.77
CA ILE A 162 -7.55 -4.52 -11.93
C ILE A 162 -7.21 -4.38 -10.45
N VAL A 163 -8.20 -4.02 -9.64
CA VAL A 163 -8.09 -4.02 -8.18
C VAL A 163 -7.81 -5.45 -7.68
N PRO A 164 -6.75 -5.65 -6.87
CA PRO A 164 -6.47 -6.95 -6.23
C PRO A 164 -7.61 -7.40 -5.31
N GLU A 165 -7.92 -8.70 -5.30
CA GLU A 165 -8.98 -9.30 -4.46
C GLU A 165 -8.50 -9.77 -3.09
#